data_AF-A0A3B8P682-F1
#
_entry.id   AF-A0A3B8P682-F1
#
_cell.length_a   1.000
_cell.length_b   1.000
_cell.length_c   1.000
_cell.angle_alpha   90.00
_cell.angle_beta   90.00
_cell.angle_gamma   90.00
#
_symmetry.space_group_name_H-M   'P 1'
#
loop_
_entity.id
_entity.type
_entity.pdbx_description
1 polymer ?
#
loop_
_entity_poly.entity_id
_entity_poly.type
_entity_poly.pdbx_seq_one_letter_code
_entity_poly.pdbx_strand_id
1 'polypeptide(L)'
;MTAPAELSPTLQLACDLIRRPSVTPIDADCQAQMMNRLGAVGFQLEPMRIEDVDNFWATHGDQDGPVLCFAGHTDVVPTGPVQQWQHEPFEALIDA
;
A
#
# COMPACT_ATOMS: atom_id res chain seq x y z
N MET A 1 20.08 -21.75 -13.41
CA MET A 1 19.30 -20.95 -12.45
C MET A 1 18.33 -20.12 -13.28
N THR A 2 17.06 -20.51 -13.31
CA THR A 2 16.01 -19.76 -14.00
C THR A 2 15.87 -18.41 -13.30
N ALA A 3 15.93 -17.32 -14.06
CA ALA A 3 15.56 -16.00 -13.53
C ALA A 3 14.15 -16.11 -12.93
N PRO A 4 13.89 -15.51 -11.76
CA PRO A 4 12.53 -15.46 -11.24
C PRO A 4 11.62 -14.83 -12.30
N ALA A 5 10.44 -15.40 -12.51
CA ALA A 5 9.45 -14.80 -13.39
C ALA A 5 9.16 -13.38 -12.90
N GLU A 6 9.22 -12.39 -13.80
CA GLU A 6 8.90 -11.01 -13.42
C GLU A 6 7.47 -10.94 -12.89
N LEU A 7 7.30 -10.36 -11.69
CA LEU A 7 5.99 -10.14 -11.11
C LEU A 7 5.21 -9.15 -11.98
N SER A 8 3.89 -9.34 -12.10
CA SER A 8 3.04 -8.31 -12.70
C SER A 8 3.13 -7.01 -11.89
N PRO A 9 2.88 -5.83 -12.48
CA PRO A 9 2.95 -4.57 -11.76
C PRO A 9 2.04 -4.51 -10.52
N THR A 10 0.89 -5.19 -10.57
CA THR A 10 -0.05 -5.31 -9.44
C THR A 10 0.53 -6.19 -8.34
N LEU A 11 1.08 -7.36 -8.70
CA LEU A 11 1.65 -8.28 -7.73
C LEU A 11 2.91 -7.70 -7.07
N GLN A 12 3.74 -7.00 -7.85
CA GLN A 12 4.88 -6.26 -7.32
C GLN A 12 4.44 -5.22 -6.29
N LEU A 13 3.43 -4.40 -6.60
CA LEU A 13 2.91 -3.40 -5.66
C LEU A 13 2.34 -4.05 -4.39
N ALA A 14 1.60 -5.16 -4.53
CA ALA A 14 1.09 -5.89 -3.37
C ALA A 14 2.24 -6.40 -2.48
N CYS A 15 3.27 -7.01 -3.06
CA CYS A 15 4.43 -7.46 -2.31
C CYS A 15 5.19 -6.31 -1.63
N ASP A 16 5.37 -5.18 -2.32
CA ASP A 16 6.03 -4.00 -1.75
C ASP A 16 5.26 -3.43 -0.56
N LEU A 17 3.92 -3.46 -0.61
CA LEU A 17 3.06 -3.02 0.49
C LEU A 17 3.07 -4.02 1.66
N ILE A 18 2.99 -5.33 1.40
CA ILE A 18 3.05 -6.36 2.44
C ILE A 18 4.39 -6.32 3.21
N ARG A 19 5.48 -5.94 2.55
CA ARG A 19 6.81 -5.83 3.21
C ARG A 19 6.94 -4.69 4.20
N ARG A 20 5.92 -3.83 4.31
CA ARG A 20 5.90 -2.71 5.24
C ARG A 20 5.10 -3.13 6.47
N PRO A 21 5.71 -3.18 7.66
CA PRO A 21 5.02 -3.55 8.89
C PRO A 21 4.14 -2.39 9.39
N SER A 22 3.09 -2.06 8.64
CA SER A 22 2.16 -0.94 8.88
C SER A 22 1.16 -1.26 9.99
N VAL A 23 1.61 -1.69 11.17
CA VAL A 23 0.68 -1.97 12.27
C VAL A 23 0.07 -0.66 12.78
N THR A 24 -1.26 -0.59 12.91
CA THR A 24 -1.99 0.62 13.33
C THR A 24 -1.32 1.31 14.54
N PRO A 25 -1.10 2.65 14.50
CA PRO A 25 -1.46 3.62 13.47
C PRO A 25 -0.34 3.91 12.44
N ILE A 26 0.68 3.06 12.35
CA ILE A 26 1.89 3.32 11.58
C ILE A 26 1.65 3.02 10.10
N ASP A 27 1.86 4.00 9.22
CA ASP A 27 1.70 3.80 7.77
C ASP A 27 2.85 3.00 7.12
N ALA A 28 4.06 3.07 7.70
CA ALA A 28 5.28 2.44 7.15
C ALA A 28 5.55 2.82 5.67
N ASP A 29 5.34 4.11 5.35
CA ASP A 29 5.53 4.73 4.02
C ASP A 29 4.62 4.16 2.90
N CYS A 30 3.62 3.34 3.23
CA CYS A 30 2.67 2.78 2.26
C CYS A 30 2.00 3.89 1.44
N GLN A 31 1.50 4.94 2.10
CA GLN A 31 0.85 6.06 1.44
C GLN A 31 1.82 6.86 0.58
N ALA A 32 3.07 7.03 1.01
CA ALA A 32 4.10 7.67 0.17
C ALA A 32 4.32 6.91 -1.14
N GLN A 33 4.38 5.57 -1.11
CA GLN A 33 4.49 4.75 -2.33
C GLN A 33 3.25 4.90 -3.23
N MET A 34 2.05 4.87 -2.66
CA MET A 34 0.80 5.02 -3.39
C MET A 34 0.70 6.40 -4.04
N MET A 35 0.97 7.47 -3.28
CA MET A 35 0.97 8.84 -3.75
C MET A 35 1.99 9.06 -4.88
N ASN A 36 3.21 8.52 -4.76
CA ASN A 36 4.21 8.61 -5.84
C ASN A 36 3.71 7.98 -7.15
N ARG A 37 3.06 6.81 -7.08
CA ARG A 37 2.49 6.15 -8.26
C ARG A 37 1.32 6.91 -8.86
N LEU A 38 0.42 7.41 -8.02
CA LEU A 38 -0.75 8.19 -8.47
C LEU A 38 -0.34 9.54 -9.06
N GLY A 39 0.59 10.25 -8.43
CA GLY A 39 1.12 11.52 -8.94
C GLY A 39 1.83 11.36 -10.29
N ALA A 40 2.54 10.25 -10.51
CA ALA A 40 3.18 9.94 -11.79
C ALA A 40 2.19 9.79 -12.96
N VAL A 41 0.91 9.53 -12.68
CA VAL A 41 -0.16 9.43 -13.69
C VAL A 41 -1.16 10.58 -13.61
N GLY A 42 -0.78 11.70 -12.98
CA GLY A 42 -1.51 12.97 -13.04
C GLY A 42 -2.55 13.19 -11.94
N PHE A 43 -2.59 12.37 -10.89
CA PHE A 43 -3.46 12.67 -9.75
C PHE A 43 -2.96 13.88 -8.97
N GLN A 44 -3.88 14.75 -8.57
CA GLN A 44 -3.68 15.76 -7.53
C GLN A 44 -3.69 15.06 -6.18
N LEU A 45 -2.70 15.36 -5.33
CA LEU A 45 -2.47 14.65 -4.06
C LEU A 45 -2.65 15.63 -2.90
N GLU A 46 -3.50 15.28 -1.94
CA GLU A 46 -3.74 16.02 -0.71
C GLU A 46 -3.45 15.12 0.50
N PRO A 47 -2.23 15.18 1.07
CA PRO A 47 -1.91 14.49 2.32
C PRO A 47 -2.67 15.10 3.50
N MET A 48 -3.24 14.27 4.36
CA MET A 48 -4.09 14.64 5.49
C MET A 48 -3.67 13.88 6.75
N ARG A 49 -2.82 14.49 7.57
CA ARG A 49 -2.47 13.98 8.89
C ARG A 49 -3.54 14.41 9.90
N ILE A 50 -4.19 13.46 10.57
CA ILE A 50 -5.15 13.73 11.64
C ILE A 50 -4.69 12.97 12.88
N GLU A 51 -4.33 13.71 13.93
CA GLU A 51 -3.70 13.13 15.13
C GLU A 51 -2.52 12.23 14.77
N ASP A 52 -2.61 10.95 15.14
CA ASP A 52 -1.56 9.96 14.92
C ASP A 52 -1.72 9.14 13.62
N VAL A 53 -2.70 9.48 12.77
CA VAL A 53 -3.05 8.72 11.56
C VAL A 53 -2.74 9.52 10.29
N ASP A 54 -2.01 8.89 9.37
CA ASP A 54 -1.78 9.40 8.02
C ASP A 54 -2.95 9.03 7.11
N ASN A 55 -3.41 9.98 6.32
CA ASN A 55 -4.39 9.76 5.27
C ASN A 55 -3.96 10.55 4.03
N PHE A 56 -4.50 10.22 2.86
CA PHE A 56 -4.41 11.10 1.69
C PHE A 56 -5.68 11.02 0.85
N TRP A 57 -5.97 12.11 0.16
CA TRP A 57 -7.00 12.19 -0.87
C TRP A 57 -6.32 12.42 -2.22
N ALA A 58 -6.59 11.55 -3.18
CA ALA A 58 -6.03 11.65 -4.53
C ALA A 58 -7.16 11.78 -5.55
N THR A 59 -7.10 12.82 -6.39
CA THR A 59 -8.14 13.10 -7.40
C THR A 59 -7.56 13.24 -8.80
N HIS A 60 -8.33 12.88 -9.81
CA HIS A 60 -7.95 13.02 -11.21
C HIS A 60 -9.18 13.39 -12.06
N GLY A 61 -9.06 14.37 -12.96
CA GLY A 61 -10.15 14.88 -13.80
C GLY A 61 -10.53 16.34 -13.47
N ASP A 62 -11.51 16.87 -14.22
CA ASP A 62 -11.83 18.31 -14.25
C ASP A 62 -12.76 18.78 -13.11
N GLN A 63 -12.92 17.98 -12.05
CA GLN A 63 -13.78 18.22 -10.88
C GLN A 63 -15.28 18.46 -11.17
N ASP A 64 -15.70 18.37 -12.44
CA ASP A 64 -17.08 18.42 -12.89
C ASP A 64 -17.64 17.00 -13.15
N GLY A 65 -18.63 16.59 -12.36
CA GLY A 65 -19.38 15.35 -12.58
C GLY A 65 -19.38 14.37 -11.41
N PRO A 66 -19.84 13.12 -11.63
CA PRO A 66 -19.91 12.12 -10.56
C PRO A 66 -18.51 11.65 -10.14
N VAL A 67 -18.32 11.48 -8.84
CA VAL A 67 -17.05 11.00 -8.26
C VAL A 67 -17.12 9.48 -8.07
N LEU A 68 -16.19 8.76 -8.70
CA LEU A 68 -15.88 7.37 -8.35
C LEU A 68 -14.69 7.36 -7.38
N CYS A 69 -14.88 6.82 -6.19
CA CYS A 69 -13.86 6.77 -5.14
C CYS A 69 -13.46 5.31 -4.83
N PHE A 70 -12.16 5.04 -4.82
CA PHE A 70 -11.59 3.84 -4.21
C PHE A 70 -11.14 4.20 -2.80
N ALA A 71 -11.75 3.56 -1.79
CA ALA A 71 -11.39 3.74 -0.38
C ALA A 71 -10.77 2.45 0.17
N GLY A 72 -9.75 2.61 1.01
CA GLY A 72 -9.03 1.51 1.65
C GLY A 72 -8.17 2.03 2.80
N HIS A 73 -7.41 1.14 3.40
CA HIS A 73 -6.52 1.46 4.52
C HIS A 73 -5.17 0.75 4.30
N THR A 74 -4.08 1.34 4.79
CA THR A 74 -2.73 0.78 4.67
C THR A 74 -2.30 0.03 5.90
N ASP A 75 -2.95 0.29 7.04
CA ASP A 75 -2.61 -0.33 8.29
C ASP A 75 -3.12 -1.77 8.39
N VAL A 76 -2.43 -2.57 9.21
CA VAL A 76 -2.78 -3.95 9.52
C VAL A 76 -2.82 -4.18 11.02
N VAL A 77 -3.46 -5.27 11.43
CA VAL A 77 -3.45 -5.72 12.83
C VAL A 77 -2.07 -6.26 13.23
N PRO A 78 -1.75 -6.30 14.55
CA PRO A 78 -0.55 -6.98 15.02
C PRO A 78 -0.49 -8.44 14.55
N THR A 79 0.72 -8.93 14.25
CA THR A 79 0.96 -10.27 13.67
C THR A 79 0.60 -11.43 14.58
N GLY A 80 0.40 -11.19 15.87
CA GLY A 80 0.46 -12.25 16.88
C GLY A 80 1.88 -12.85 17.00
N PRO A 81 2.01 -14.05 17.58
CA PRO A 81 3.31 -14.70 17.74
C PRO A 81 3.92 -15.11 16.39
N VAL A 82 5.01 -14.46 15.99
CA VAL A 82 5.69 -14.70 14.69
C VAL A 82 6.08 -16.16 14.51
N GLN A 83 6.44 -16.86 15.59
CA GLN A 83 6.83 -18.29 15.55
C GLN A 83 5.67 -19.23 15.16
N GLN A 84 4.42 -18.76 15.15
CA GLN A 84 3.26 -19.54 14.69
C GLN A 84 3.02 -19.38 13.18
N TRP A 85 3.70 -18.46 12.52
CA TRP A 85 3.63 -18.29 11.08
C TRP A 85 4.53 -19.31 10.38
N GLN A 86 4.06 -19.84 9.25
CA GLN A 86 4.87 -20.71 8.38
C GLN A 86 5.96 -19.93 7.64
N HIS A 87 5.69 -18.66 7.35
CA HIS A 87 6.57 -17.72 6.67
C HIS A 87 6.53 -16.38 7.40
N GLU A 88 7.61 -15.60 7.37
CA GLU A 88 7.65 -14.31 8.05
C GLU A 88 6.51 -13.40 7.53
N PRO A 89 5.66 -12.82 8.41
CA PRO A 89 4.38 -12.20 8.02
C PRO A 89 4.52 -11.03 7.05
N PHE A 90 5.68 -10.37 7.03
CA PHE A 90 5.99 -9.24 6.16
C PHE A 90 7.05 -9.59 5.09
N GLU A 91 7.27 -10.86 4.76
CA GLU A 91 8.24 -11.25 3.71
C GLU A 91 7.66 -11.14 2.29
N ALA A 92 6.33 -11.20 2.17
CA ALA A 92 5.59 -11.26 0.90
C ALA A 92 6.10 -12.38 -0.02
N LEU A 93 6.01 -13.62 0.48
CA LEU A 93 6.42 -14.84 -0.22
C LEU A 93 5.32 -15.37 -1.14
N ILE A 94 5.70 -15.82 -2.34
CA ILE A 94 4.85 -16.59 -3.25
C ILE A 94 5.43 -18.00 -3.31
N ASP A 95 4.66 -18.99 -2.87
CA ASP A 95 5.07 -20.39 -2.90
C ASP A 95 5.06 -20.96 -4.32
N ALA A 96 5.85 -22.02 -4.53
CA ALA A 96 6.04 -22.70 -5.80
C ALA A 96 4.91 -23.69 -6.14
#